data_AF-A0A2N2ZB70-F1
#
_entry.id   AF-A0A2N2ZB70-F1
#
_cell.length_a   1.000
_cell.length_b   1.000
_cell.length_c   1.000
_cell.angle_alpha   90.00
_cell.angle_beta   90.00
_cell.angle_gamma   90.00
#
_symmetry.space_group_name_H-M   'P 1'
#
loop_
_entity.id
_entity.type
_entity.pdbx_description
1 polymer ?
#
loop_
_entity_poly.entity_id
_entity_poly.type
_entity_poly.pdbx_seq_one_letter_code
_entity_poly.pdbx_strand_id
1 'polypeptide(L)'
;MTTYKKNITVIIFYFLSLNIFGQKLNDFYTSFSERMVMHTLNFDENGIVRIGSIRRHMSPFHEVFGTYEKRNDSIYIKLYKINFIDLPKAKNFGLESFSELSLTLYQNNSELIDLKNRTVYVTSRKLNRKRIKRKSISFINGKKYIYEIPVFDGYGLISRMPHKNKRFDKALAEVLKNPNEYKTNVIRGLSAYQKFGLIGINGISIITKN
;
A
#
# COMPACT_ATOMS: atom_id res chain seq x y z
N MET A 1 18.28 -47.34 -2.74
CA MET A 1 18.71 -45.94 -2.47
C MET A 1 18.21 -44.92 -3.52
N THR A 2 17.35 -45.32 -4.48
CA THR A 2 16.85 -44.49 -5.59
C THR A 2 15.42 -43.97 -5.36
N THR A 3 14.58 -44.71 -4.63
CA THR A 3 13.21 -44.32 -4.23
C THR A 3 13.19 -43.17 -3.22
N TYR A 4 14.08 -43.19 -2.22
CA TYR A 4 14.21 -42.08 -1.26
C TYR A 4 14.61 -40.76 -1.92
N LYS A 5 15.52 -40.80 -2.92
CA LYS A 5 15.91 -39.61 -3.68
C LYS A 5 14.74 -39.04 -4.48
N LYS A 6 13.96 -39.89 -5.18
CA LYS A 6 12.74 -39.47 -5.90
C LYS A 6 11.71 -38.80 -4.99
N ASN A 7 11.46 -39.35 -3.79
CA ASN A 7 10.51 -38.79 -2.84
C ASN A 7 10.96 -37.43 -2.30
N ILE A 8 12.25 -37.26 -2.02
CA ILE A 8 12.83 -35.97 -1.60
C ILE A 8 12.68 -34.91 -2.70
N THR A 9 12.91 -35.28 -3.97
CA THR A 9 12.76 -34.34 -5.10
C THR A 9 11.31 -33.87 -5.27
N VAL A 10 10.33 -34.77 -5.14
CA VAL A 10 8.89 -34.41 -5.22
C VAL A 10 8.48 -33.50 -4.06
N ILE A 11 8.97 -33.76 -2.85
CA ILE A 11 8.70 -32.90 -1.69
C ILE A 11 9.28 -31.50 -1.89
N ILE A 12 10.51 -31.38 -2.41
CA ILE A 12 11.12 -30.08 -2.70
C ILE A 12 10.34 -29.33 -3.79
N PHE A 13 9.90 -30.00 -4.86
CA PHE A 13 9.06 -29.38 -5.88
C PHE A 13 7.69 -28.94 -5.35
N TYR A 14 7.09 -29.73 -4.45
CA TYR A 14 5.84 -29.38 -3.78
C TYR A 14 6.02 -28.13 -2.89
N PHE A 15 7.07 -28.06 -2.08
CA PHE A 15 7.36 -26.88 -1.25
C PHE A 15 7.75 -25.65 -2.09
N LEU A 16 8.41 -25.83 -3.23
CA LEU A 16 8.68 -24.73 -4.16
C LEU A 16 7.39 -24.23 -4.82
N SER A 17 6.47 -25.12 -5.20
CA SER A 17 5.17 -24.74 -5.78
C SER A 17 4.24 -24.01 -4.81
N LEU A 18 4.31 -24.32 -3.51
CA LEU A 18 3.51 -23.65 -2.48
C LEU A 18 3.95 -22.19 -2.24
N ASN A 19 5.18 -21.83 -2.61
CA ASN A 19 5.73 -20.48 -2.48
C ASN A 19 5.54 -19.59 -3.72
N ILE A 20 4.92 -20.09 -4.79
CA ILE A 20 4.73 -19.34 -6.05
C ILE A 20 3.62 -18.28 -5.92
N PHE A 21 2.78 -18.36 -4.89
CA PHE A 21 1.63 -17.47 -4.78
C PHE A 21 1.96 -16.19 -4.02
N GLY A 22 2.07 -15.07 -4.75
CA GLY A 22 2.27 -13.74 -4.18
C GLY A 22 1.13 -13.19 -3.35
N GLN A 23 -0.11 -13.64 -3.60
CA GLN A 23 -1.23 -13.26 -2.75
C GLN A 23 -1.27 -14.10 -1.47
N LYS A 24 -1.50 -13.42 -0.36
CA LYS A 24 -1.89 -14.04 0.89
C LYS A 24 -3.41 -14.04 0.96
N LEU A 25 -3.99 -15.22 0.91
CA LEU A 25 -5.42 -15.43 1.13
C LEU A 25 -5.77 -14.94 2.54
N ASN A 26 -6.95 -14.33 2.68
CA ASN A 26 -7.48 -13.83 3.95
C ASN A 26 -6.59 -12.77 4.66
N ASP A 27 -5.65 -12.14 3.95
CA ASP A 27 -4.91 -10.95 4.43
C ASP A 27 -5.47 -9.67 3.79
N PHE A 28 -5.37 -8.55 4.49
CA PHE A 28 -5.81 -7.25 4.00
C PHE A 28 -4.61 -6.49 3.46
N TYR A 29 -4.61 -6.23 2.16
CA TYR A 29 -3.69 -5.32 1.51
C TYR A 29 -4.19 -3.88 1.69
N THR A 30 -3.32 -2.97 2.07
CA THR A 30 -3.57 -1.51 2.03
C THR A 30 -2.96 -0.95 0.75
N SER A 31 -3.72 -0.14 0.01
CA SER A 31 -3.24 0.52 -1.20
C SER A 31 -2.54 1.85 -0.90
N PHE A 32 -1.53 2.17 -1.71
CA PHE A 32 -0.78 3.41 -1.68
C PHE A 32 -0.69 3.96 -3.09
N SER A 33 -1.47 4.99 -3.38
CA SER A 33 -1.61 5.60 -4.72
C SER A 33 -0.94 6.98 -4.78
N GLU A 34 -0.54 7.39 -5.98
CA GLU A 34 -0.14 8.77 -6.26
C GLU A 34 -1.29 9.76 -6.10
N ARG A 35 -2.54 9.32 -6.29
CA ARG A 35 -3.74 10.16 -6.21
C ARG A 35 -4.28 10.37 -4.80
N MET A 36 -3.54 9.97 -3.76
CA MET A 36 -3.98 10.01 -2.34
C MET A 36 -5.24 9.21 -1.98
N VAL A 37 -5.80 8.46 -2.92
CA VAL A 37 -6.87 7.51 -2.63
C VAL A 37 -6.27 6.25 -2.04
N MET A 38 -6.82 5.82 -0.90
CA MET A 38 -6.45 4.57 -0.24
C MET A 38 -7.68 3.69 -0.07
N HIS A 39 -7.47 2.40 -0.28
CA HIS A 39 -8.46 1.34 -0.20
C HIS A 39 -7.80 0.08 0.34
N THR A 40 -8.63 -0.87 0.72
CA THR A 40 -8.23 -2.21 1.09
C THR A 40 -8.50 -3.17 -0.04
N LEU A 41 -7.67 -4.20 -0.15
CA LEU A 41 -7.82 -5.30 -1.10
C LEU A 41 -7.67 -6.61 -0.33
N ASN A 42 -8.60 -7.54 -0.52
CA ASN A 42 -8.59 -8.84 0.14
C ASN A 42 -8.97 -9.93 -0.87
N PHE A 43 -8.22 -11.03 -0.84
CA PHE A 43 -8.49 -12.22 -1.65
C PHE A 43 -9.01 -13.33 -0.76
N ASP A 44 -10.14 -13.89 -1.14
CA ASP A 44 -10.77 -15.05 -0.50
C ASP A 44 -10.32 -16.36 -1.18
N GLU A 45 -10.48 -17.46 -0.47
CA GLU A 45 -10.23 -18.83 -0.94
C GLU A 45 -11.22 -19.24 -2.04
N ASN A 46 -12.43 -18.68 -2.03
CA ASN A 46 -13.48 -18.96 -3.02
C ASN A 46 -13.29 -18.23 -4.37
N GLY A 47 -12.10 -17.71 -4.67
CA GLY A 47 -11.83 -16.96 -5.91
C GLY A 47 -12.47 -15.57 -5.96
N ILE A 48 -12.98 -15.08 -4.82
CA ILE A 48 -13.59 -13.75 -4.68
C ILE A 48 -12.52 -12.75 -4.24
N VAL A 49 -12.56 -11.56 -4.83
CA VAL A 49 -11.77 -10.41 -4.40
C VAL A 49 -12.68 -9.30 -3.90
N ARG A 50 -12.27 -8.67 -2.80
CA ARG A 50 -12.98 -7.54 -2.18
C ARG A 50 -12.07 -6.32 -2.22
N ILE A 51 -12.60 -5.21 -2.73
CA ILE A 51 -11.94 -3.90 -2.71
C ILE A 51 -12.81 -2.95 -1.90
N GLY A 52 -12.33 -2.51 -0.74
CA GLY A 52 -13.11 -1.72 0.20
C GLY A 52 -12.48 -0.37 0.52
N SER A 53 -13.27 0.61 0.96
CA SER A 53 -12.74 1.85 1.54
C SER A 53 -11.90 1.55 2.80
N ILE A 54 -11.09 2.51 3.28
CA ILE A 54 -10.43 2.32 4.58
C ILE A 54 -11.48 2.44 5.69
N ARG A 55 -11.64 1.38 6.50
CA ARG A 55 -12.54 1.40 7.66
C ARG A 55 -12.15 2.51 8.63
N ARG A 56 -13.12 3.33 9.03
CA ARG A 56 -13.01 4.38 10.05
C ARG A 56 -14.17 4.22 11.03
N HIS A 57 -13.95 4.60 12.29
CA HIS A 57 -15.01 4.49 13.31
C HIS A 57 -16.24 5.31 12.90
N MET A 58 -17.43 4.70 13.01
CA MET A 58 -18.74 5.29 12.65
C MET A 58 -18.84 5.84 11.22
N SER A 59 -17.90 5.50 10.34
CA SER A 59 -17.93 5.93 8.95
C SER A 59 -18.56 4.82 8.08
N PRO A 60 -19.34 5.19 7.06
CA PRO A 60 -19.83 4.21 6.11
C PRO A 60 -18.66 3.51 5.42
N PHE A 61 -18.79 2.20 5.26
CA PHE A 61 -17.81 1.34 4.62
C PHE A 61 -18.41 0.84 3.32
N HIS A 62 -17.66 0.98 2.23
CA HIS A 62 -18.11 0.62 0.89
C HIS A 62 -17.16 -0.39 0.30
N GLU A 63 -17.72 -1.43 -0.32
CA GLU A 63 -16.97 -2.51 -0.95
C GLU A 63 -17.46 -2.75 -2.38
N VAL A 64 -16.51 -3.13 -3.23
CA VAL A 64 -16.75 -3.67 -4.55
C VAL A 64 -16.20 -5.09 -4.57
N PHE A 65 -16.95 -5.98 -5.19
CA PHE A 65 -16.63 -7.38 -5.29
C PHE A 65 -16.23 -7.74 -6.73
N GLY A 66 -15.50 -8.82 -6.87
CA GLY A 66 -15.18 -9.40 -8.16
C GLY A 66 -14.67 -10.82 -8.03
N THR A 67 -14.28 -11.38 -9.16
CA THR A 67 -13.48 -12.61 -9.21
C THR A 67 -12.04 -12.28 -9.55
N TYR A 68 -11.13 -13.19 -9.22
CA TYR A 68 -9.75 -13.08 -9.63
C TYR A 68 -9.21 -14.38 -10.21
N GLU A 69 -8.31 -14.24 -11.16
CA GLU A 69 -7.56 -15.31 -11.79
C GLU A 69 -6.07 -15.03 -11.61
N LYS A 70 -5.33 -16.04 -11.16
CA LYS A 70 -3.88 -15.94 -11.08
C LYS A 70 -3.27 -16.22 -12.45
N ARG A 71 -2.34 -15.36 -12.85
CA ARG A 71 -1.48 -15.54 -14.02
C ARG A 71 -0.04 -15.52 -13.53
N ASN A 72 0.90 -16.02 -14.34
CA ASN A 72 2.28 -16.29 -13.95
C ASN A 72 2.91 -15.22 -13.01
N ASP A 73 2.93 -13.96 -13.46
CA ASP A 73 3.52 -12.82 -12.75
C ASP A 73 2.49 -11.79 -12.27
N SER A 74 1.21 -12.10 -12.42
CA SER A 74 0.14 -11.12 -12.27
C SER A 74 -1.17 -11.74 -11.77
N ILE A 75 -2.03 -10.92 -11.20
CA ILE A 75 -3.38 -11.30 -10.80
C ILE A 75 -4.33 -10.45 -11.63
N TYR A 76 -5.15 -11.13 -12.43
CA TYR A 76 -6.23 -10.49 -13.16
C TYR A 76 -7.48 -10.49 -12.30
N ILE A 77 -8.09 -9.32 -12.12
CA ILE A 77 -9.30 -9.13 -11.33
C ILE A 77 -10.39 -8.66 -12.29
N LYS A 78 -11.54 -9.32 -12.24
CA LYS A 78 -12.77 -8.90 -12.93
C LYS A 78 -13.77 -8.46 -11.88
N LEU A 79 -14.09 -7.16 -11.86
CA LEU A 79 -15.01 -6.58 -10.89
C LEU A 79 -16.46 -6.75 -11.35
N TYR A 80 -17.33 -7.00 -10.40
CA TYR A 80 -18.76 -6.97 -10.62
C TYR A 80 -19.20 -5.52 -10.82
N LYS A 81 -20.16 -5.33 -11.73
CA LYS A 81 -20.67 -4.00 -12.05
C LYS A 81 -21.28 -3.39 -10.79
N ILE A 82 -20.81 -2.20 -10.44
CA ILE A 82 -21.42 -1.41 -9.35
C ILE A 82 -22.80 -0.96 -9.85
N ASN A 83 -23.83 -1.18 -9.04
CA ASN A 83 -25.17 -0.70 -9.35
C ASN A 83 -25.16 0.82 -9.52
N PHE A 84 -25.95 1.34 -10.46
CA PHE A 84 -25.98 2.77 -10.79
C PHE A 84 -26.31 3.64 -9.57
N ILE A 85 -27.12 3.12 -8.64
CA ILE A 85 -27.52 3.77 -7.39
C ILE A 85 -26.32 3.94 -6.42
N ASP A 86 -25.38 3.00 -6.42
CA ASP A 86 -24.22 3.00 -5.53
C ASP A 86 -22.98 3.67 -6.13
N LEU A 87 -23.01 3.96 -7.44
CA LEU A 87 -21.91 4.57 -8.16
C LEU A 87 -21.50 5.95 -7.59
N PRO A 88 -22.41 6.88 -7.26
CA PRO A 88 -22.02 8.16 -6.65
C PRO A 88 -21.33 7.97 -5.29
N LYS A 89 -21.79 6.99 -4.50
CA LYS A 89 -21.19 6.66 -3.21
C LYS A 89 -19.78 6.09 -3.41
N ALA A 90 -19.62 5.12 -4.30
CA ALA A 90 -18.32 4.53 -4.63
C ALA A 90 -17.30 5.59 -5.08
N LYS A 91 -17.72 6.58 -5.86
CA LYS A 91 -16.88 7.73 -6.26
C LYS A 91 -16.38 8.52 -5.04
N ASN A 92 -17.26 8.83 -4.08
CA ASN A 92 -16.88 9.56 -2.87
C ASN A 92 -15.83 8.85 -2.01
N PHE A 93 -15.71 7.52 -2.12
CA PHE A 93 -14.67 6.73 -1.44
C PHE A 93 -13.45 6.42 -2.32
N GLY A 94 -13.34 7.07 -3.48
CA GLY A 94 -12.22 6.91 -4.41
C GLY A 94 -12.20 5.58 -5.16
N LEU A 95 -13.30 4.81 -5.11
CA LEU A 95 -13.45 3.56 -5.85
C LEU A 95 -13.81 3.78 -7.34
N GLU A 96 -13.82 5.03 -7.80
CA GLU A 96 -14.10 5.41 -9.20
C GLU A 96 -13.09 4.84 -10.20
N SER A 97 -11.85 4.62 -9.75
CA SER A 97 -10.77 4.00 -10.53
C SER A 97 -11.07 2.55 -10.92
N PHE A 98 -12.11 1.96 -10.35
CA PHE A 98 -12.60 0.61 -10.63
C PHE A 98 -13.79 0.58 -11.59
N SER A 99 -14.14 1.71 -12.21
CA SER A 99 -15.21 1.81 -13.22
C SER A 99 -14.98 0.93 -14.46
N GLU A 100 -13.73 0.53 -14.73
CA GLU A 100 -13.35 -0.24 -15.91
C GLU A 100 -13.60 -1.76 -15.80
N LEU A 101 -14.28 -2.22 -14.74
CA LEU A 101 -14.69 -3.62 -14.50
C LEU A 101 -13.54 -4.65 -14.47
N SER A 102 -12.28 -4.21 -14.60
CA SER A 102 -11.11 -5.08 -14.57
C SER A 102 -9.87 -4.37 -14.06
N LEU A 103 -8.96 -5.14 -13.49
CA LEU A 103 -7.72 -4.67 -12.88
C LEU A 103 -6.65 -5.75 -13.05
N THR A 104 -5.42 -5.37 -13.38
CA THR A 104 -4.27 -6.29 -13.41
C THR A 104 -3.23 -5.85 -12.39
N LEU A 105 -2.85 -6.78 -11.51
CA LEU A 105 -1.89 -6.55 -10.43
C LEU A 105 -0.63 -7.37 -10.65
N TYR A 106 0.50 -6.73 -10.90
CA TYR A 106 1.79 -7.41 -11.04
C TYR A 106 2.40 -7.70 -9.69
N GLN A 107 2.96 -8.89 -9.53
CA GLN A 107 3.62 -9.28 -8.30
C GLN A 107 5.05 -8.72 -8.25
N ASN A 108 5.41 -8.09 -7.14
CA ASN A 108 6.80 -7.79 -6.81
C ASN A 108 7.05 -8.28 -5.38
N ASN A 109 7.78 -9.39 -5.24
CA ASN A 109 7.93 -10.08 -3.96
C ASN A 109 6.56 -10.41 -3.33
N SER A 110 6.18 -9.71 -2.25
CA SER A 110 4.90 -9.87 -1.56
C SER A 110 4.00 -8.63 -1.69
N GLU A 111 4.42 -7.67 -2.51
CA GLU A 111 3.65 -6.50 -2.91
C GLU A 111 2.91 -6.80 -4.22
N LEU A 112 1.77 -6.15 -4.40
CA LEU A 112 1.05 -6.17 -5.68
C LEU A 112 1.06 -4.75 -6.26
N ILE A 113 1.29 -4.64 -7.56
CA ILE A 113 1.48 -3.36 -8.24
C ILE A 113 0.44 -3.21 -9.34
N ASP A 114 -0.36 -2.16 -9.22
CA ASP A 114 -1.21 -1.66 -10.30
C ASP A 114 -0.45 -0.55 -11.03
N LEU A 115 0.08 -0.88 -12.20
CA LEU A 115 0.82 0.08 -13.03
C LEU A 115 -0.10 1.18 -13.57
N LYS A 116 -1.36 0.84 -13.90
CA LYS A 116 -2.31 1.76 -14.51
C LYS A 116 -2.72 2.86 -13.54
N ASN A 117 -3.12 2.49 -12.33
CA ASN A 117 -3.47 3.46 -11.29
C ASN A 117 -2.27 3.89 -10.43
N ARG A 118 -1.04 3.52 -10.81
CA ARG A 118 0.21 3.86 -10.12
C ARG A 118 0.13 3.60 -8.60
N THR A 119 -0.41 2.42 -8.27
CA THR A 119 -0.80 2.05 -6.91
C THR A 119 -0.08 0.79 -6.47
N VAL A 120 0.41 0.78 -5.23
CA VAL A 120 1.08 -0.38 -4.64
C VAL A 120 0.23 -0.89 -3.48
N TYR A 121 0.03 -2.19 -3.43
CA TYR A 121 -0.73 -2.91 -2.42
C TYR A 121 0.22 -3.68 -1.52
N VAL A 122 0.14 -3.45 -0.22
CA VAL A 122 1.03 -4.08 0.77
C VAL A 122 0.17 -4.70 1.87
N THR A 123 0.46 -5.95 2.23
CA THR A 123 -0.25 -6.62 3.33
C THR A 123 -0.11 -5.84 4.64
N SER A 124 -1.23 -5.70 5.35
CA SER A 124 -1.32 -5.04 6.65
C SER A 124 -0.37 -5.70 7.65
N ARG A 125 -0.22 -7.03 7.58
CA ARG A 125 0.76 -7.79 8.36
C ARG A 125 2.20 -7.31 8.12
N LYS A 126 2.61 -7.13 6.86
CA LYS A 126 3.97 -6.66 6.51
C LYS A 126 4.20 -5.23 6.97
N LEU A 127 3.21 -4.35 6.76
CA LEU A 127 3.24 -2.96 7.21
C LEU A 127 3.41 -2.85 8.73
N ASN A 128 2.67 -3.67 9.49
CA ASN A 128 2.72 -3.70 10.96
C ASN A 128 4.04 -4.30 11.47
N ARG A 129 4.45 -5.47 10.95
CA ARG A 129 5.69 -6.16 11.37
C ARG A 129 6.93 -5.29 11.17
N LYS A 130 7.01 -4.59 10.02
CA LYS A 130 8.14 -3.70 9.70
C LYS A 130 7.96 -2.27 10.25
N ARG A 131 6.85 -1.99 10.95
CA ARG A 131 6.47 -0.66 11.47
C ARG A 131 6.50 0.43 10.39
N ILE A 132 6.16 0.08 9.14
CA ILE A 132 6.22 1.00 8.00
C ILE A 132 5.24 2.16 8.17
N LYS A 133 4.02 1.89 8.65
CA LYS A 133 3.00 2.91 8.94
C LYS A 133 3.43 3.95 9.99
N ARG A 134 4.54 3.72 10.70
CA ARG A 134 5.06 4.63 11.74
C ARG A 134 6.25 5.44 11.25
N LYS A 135 6.70 5.25 10.01
CA LYS A 135 7.90 5.89 9.47
C LYS A 135 7.55 6.78 8.30
N SER A 136 8.27 7.89 8.19
CA SER A 136 8.24 8.78 7.04
C SER A 136 9.66 9.16 6.64
N ILE A 137 9.80 9.65 5.41
CA ILE A 137 11.05 10.18 4.86
C ILE A 137 10.80 11.61 4.40
N SER A 138 11.69 12.50 4.80
CA SER A 138 11.78 13.86 4.26
C SER A 138 13.19 14.14 3.77
N PHE A 139 13.30 14.90 2.69
CA PHE A 139 14.55 15.52 2.25
C PHE A 139 14.43 17.02 2.53
N ILE A 140 15.39 17.59 3.27
CA ILE A 140 15.47 19.04 3.49
C ILE A 140 16.82 19.49 2.96
N ASN A 141 16.81 20.34 1.92
CA ASN A 141 18.00 20.80 1.20
C ASN A 141 18.90 19.62 0.76
N GLY A 142 18.29 18.60 0.16
CA GLY A 142 18.98 17.38 -0.30
C GLY A 142 19.37 16.39 0.81
N LYS A 143 19.28 16.77 2.08
CA LYS A 143 19.62 15.89 3.20
C LYS A 143 18.44 15.01 3.61
N LYS A 144 18.66 13.70 3.65
CA LYS A 144 17.65 12.69 4.01
C LYS A 144 17.42 12.62 5.52
N TYR A 145 16.17 12.62 5.93
CA TYR A 145 15.71 12.41 7.30
C TYR A 145 14.66 11.29 7.31
N ILE A 146 14.88 10.28 8.14
CA ILE A 146 13.89 9.25 8.44
C ILE A 146 13.41 9.52 9.86
N TYR A 147 12.10 9.66 10.03
CA TYR A 147 11.50 10.01 11.31
C TYR A 147 10.22 9.22 11.56
N GLU A 148 9.80 9.16 12.82
CA GLU A 148 8.54 8.53 13.17
C GLU A 148 7.39 9.53 13.03
N ILE A 149 6.24 9.04 12.59
CA ILE A 149 5.01 9.83 12.54
C ILE A 149 4.06 9.43 13.69
N PRO A 150 3.16 10.33 14.11
CA PRO A 150 2.11 9.99 15.07
C PRO A 150 1.28 8.81 14.58
N VAL A 151 0.87 7.95 15.51
CA VAL A 151 -0.08 6.88 15.23
C VAL A 151 -1.44 7.31 15.74
N PHE A 152 -2.43 7.24 14.87
CA PHE A 152 -3.81 7.60 15.18
C PHE A 152 -4.65 6.34 15.46
N ASP A 153 -5.63 6.44 16.35
CA ASP A 153 -6.63 5.40 16.60
C ASP A 153 -7.78 5.46 15.57
N GLY A 154 -8.81 4.63 15.78
CA GLY A 154 -9.99 4.57 14.91
C GLY A 154 -10.83 5.85 14.89
N TYR A 155 -10.67 6.74 15.87
CA TYR A 155 -11.30 8.05 15.97
C TYR A 155 -10.45 9.16 15.34
N GLY A 156 -9.23 8.84 14.91
CA GLY A 156 -8.28 9.84 14.43
C GLY A 156 -7.56 10.60 15.56
N LEU A 157 -7.63 10.11 16.80
CA LEU A 157 -6.90 10.68 17.93
C LEU A 157 -5.49 10.09 17.99
N ILE A 158 -4.51 10.88 18.44
CA ILE A 158 -3.13 10.39 18.57
C ILE A 158 -3.08 9.37 19.71
N SER A 159 -2.92 8.10 19.35
CA SER A 159 -2.69 6.99 20.30
C SER A 159 -1.23 6.87 20.71
N ARG A 160 -0.31 7.38 19.88
CA ARG A 160 1.13 7.34 20.16
C ARG A 160 1.86 8.50 19.50
N MET A 161 2.63 9.21 20.32
CA MET A 161 3.56 10.23 19.86
C MET A 161 4.82 9.62 19.25
N PRO A 162 5.39 10.24 18.20
CA PRO A 162 6.65 9.82 17.62
C PRO A 162 7.83 10.12 18.56
N HIS A 163 8.88 9.32 18.48
CA HIS A 163 10.13 9.65 19.17
C HIS A 163 10.76 10.92 18.58
N LYS A 164 11.29 11.79 19.45
CA LYS A 164 11.93 13.05 19.04
C LYS A 164 13.15 12.78 18.16
N ASN A 165 13.20 13.43 17.00
CA ASN A 165 14.35 13.37 16.10
C ASN A 165 15.01 14.75 16.04
N LYS A 166 15.92 15.04 16.99
CA LYS A 166 16.56 16.35 17.13
C LYS A 166 17.17 16.90 15.83
N ARG A 167 17.70 16.02 14.97
CA ARG A 167 18.32 16.42 13.69
C ARG A 167 17.26 16.88 12.69
N PHE A 168 16.17 16.13 12.57
CA PHE A 168 15.03 16.51 11.73
C PHE A 168 14.35 17.77 12.28
N ASP A 169 14.09 17.81 13.59
CA ASP A 169 13.42 18.95 14.25
C ASP A 169 14.19 20.25 14.04
N LYS A 170 15.54 20.22 14.15
CA LYS A 170 16.38 21.39 13.89
C LYS A 170 16.30 21.85 12.44
N ALA A 171 16.41 20.91 11.49
CA ALA A 171 16.33 21.23 10.07
C ALA A 171 14.94 21.76 9.69
N LEU A 172 13.87 21.20 10.26
CA LEU A 172 12.51 21.67 10.04
C LEU A 172 12.29 23.05 10.67
N ALA A 173 12.85 23.32 11.85
CA ALA A 173 12.77 24.64 12.48
C ALA A 173 13.42 25.74 11.62
N GLU A 174 14.51 25.44 10.90
CA GLU A 174 15.11 26.38 9.94
C GLU A 174 14.18 26.68 8.76
N VAL A 175 13.48 25.67 8.24
CA VAL A 175 12.44 25.85 7.21
C VAL A 175 11.28 26.70 7.74
N LEU A 176 10.80 26.41 8.95
CA LEU A 176 9.65 27.09 9.56
C LEU A 176 9.92 28.56 9.92
N LYS A 177 11.18 28.97 10.07
CA LYS A 177 11.53 30.39 10.29
C LYS A 177 11.21 31.23 9.05
N ASN A 178 11.50 30.72 7.85
CA ASN A 178 11.33 31.44 6.59
C ASN A 178 10.61 30.56 5.55
N PRO A 179 9.34 30.17 5.76
CA PRO A 179 8.66 29.18 4.93
C PRO A 179 8.56 29.61 3.45
N ASN A 180 8.48 30.92 3.18
CA ASN A 180 8.38 31.47 1.83
C ASN A 180 9.66 31.29 0.99
N GLU A 181 10.80 31.02 1.63
CA GLU A 181 12.07 30.72 0.94
C GLU A 181 12.16 29.25 0.49
N TYR A 182 11.16 28.41 0.82
CA TYR A 182 11.21 26.97 0.55
C TYR A 182 10.06 26.51 -0.33
N LYS A 183 10.38 25.61 -1.26
CA LYS A 183 9.40 24.83 -2.02
C LYS A 183 9.27 23.43 -1.43
N THR A 184 8.03 22.95 -1.33
CA THR A 184 7.74 21.57 -0.92
C THR A 184 7.12 20.78 -2.06
N ASN A 185 7.71 19.63 -2.39
CA ASN A 185 7.17 18.66 -3.32
C ASN A 185 6.93 17.33 -2.59
N VAL A 186 5.90 16.57 -2.95
CA VAL A 186 5.63 15.27 -2.34
C VAL A 186 5.60 14.17 -3.41
N ILE A 187 6.41 13.13 -3.23
CA ILE A 187 6.40 11.92 -4.07
C ILE A 187 5.60 10.85 -3.33
N ARG A 188 4.64 10.20 -4.00
CA ARG A 188 3.74 9.19 -3.40
C ARG A 188 3.60 7.94 -4.26
N GLY A 189 2.83 6.97 -3.77
CA GLY A 189 2.40 5.78 -4.50
C GLY A 189 3.55 4.98 -5.13
N LEU A 190 3.33 4.54 -6.37
CA LEU A 190 4.31 3.72 -7.10
C LEU A 190 5.65 4.44 -7.29
N SER A 191 5.67 5.74 -7.61
CA SER A 191 6.92 6.51 -7.75
C SER A 191 7.77 6.50 -6.49
N ALA A 192 7.15 6.67 -5.31
CA ALA A 192 7.87 6.65 -4.04
C ALA A 192 8.40 5.24 -3.72
N TYR A 193 7.58 4.21 -3.97
CA TYR A 193 7.98 2.82 -3.80
C TYR A 193 9.15 2.42 -4.69
N GLN A 194 9.14 2.79 -5.97
CA GLN A 194 10.21 2.44 -6.89
C GLN A 194 11.56 3.05 -6.47
N LYS A 195 11.55 4.30 -5.97
CA LYS A 195 12.78 5.00 -5.58
C LYS A 195 13.29 4.63 -4.19
N PHE A 196 12.40 4.34 -3.25
CA PHE A 196 12.75 4.24 -1.83
C PHE A 196 12.22 2.97 -1.14
N GLY A 197 11.60 2.07 -1.90
CA GLY A 197 10.98 0.86 -1.39
C GLY A 197 9.85 1.13 -0.41
N LEU A 198 9.55 0.12 0.41
CA LEU A 198 8.44 0.18 1.37
C LEU A 198 8.56 1.31 2.41
N ILE A 199 9.76 1.77 2.73
CA ILE A 199 9.91 2.84 3.72
C ILE A 199 9.42 4.20 3.19
N GLY A 200 9.40 4.38 1.86
CA GLY A 200 8.85 5.56 1.21
C GLY A 200 7.37 5.46 0.84
N ILE A 201 6.71 4.32 1.11
CA ILE A 201 5.36 4.02 0.63
C ILE A 201 4.30 5.02 1.15
N ASN A 202 4.52 5.61 2.32
CA ASN A 202 3.63 6.61 2.93
C ASN A 202 3.75 8.01 2.27
N GLY A 203 4.63 8.14 1.29
CA GLY A 203 4.98 9.41 0.68
C GLY A 203 6.26 10.02 1.25
N ILE A 204 6.89 10.88 0.46
CA ILE A 204 8.19 11.48 0.74
C ILE A 204 8.09 12.97 0.46
N SER A 205 8.39 13.77 1.47
CA SER A 205 8.43 15.23 1.32
C SER A 205 9.83 15.67 0.90
N ILE A 206 9.93 16.50 -0.13
CA ILE A 206 11.16 17.12 -0.60
C ILE A 206 10.99 18.61 -0.40
N ILE A 207 11.79 19.16 0.51
CA ILE A 207 11.82 20.57 0.88
C ILE A 207 13.15 21.13 0.40
N THR A 208 13.10 22.11 -0.50
CA THR A 208 14.28 22.74 -1.09
C THR A 208 14.16 24.24 -0.96
N LYS A 209 15.25 24.90 -0.57
CA LYS A 209 15.35 26.35 -0.65
C LYS A 209 15.23 26.78 -2.12
N ASN A 210 14.48 27.86 -2.38
CA ASN A 210 14.38 28.50 -3.68
C ASN A 210 15.72 29.09 -4.12
#